data_AF-A0A4R1CJH3-F1
#
_entry.id   AF-A0A4R1CJH3-F1
#
_cell.length_a   1.000
_cell.length_b   1.000
_cell.length_c   1.000
_cell.angle_alpha   90.00
_cell.angle_beta   90.00
_cell.angle_gamma   90.00
#
_symmetry.space_group_name_H-M   'P 1'
#
loop_
_entity.id
_entity.type
_entity.pdbx_description
1 polymer ?
#
loop_
_entity_poly.entity_id
_entity_poly.type
_entity_poly.pdbx_seq_one_letter_code
_entity_poly.pdbx_strand_id
1 'polypeptide(L)'
;MSAMPERPTPQQYVARLVVEAGARTAGHDAPAVGAQAVERLLALVEAASVPGRGTEYSAPLRLASGLLADLLLQRDPGPGEHRPVTWPRFRRKGVLVLGPHGAVRATRLANGLVGEEPPRPDQVVVLGLPLDEALADVWSGHVWQGENRTWGGMVSSLAARDRIPPRADAASIAARWSRIVGKDRVHLVTRPGTTPGITRAPFRVVHPPVTAAAIELVRATSSTLGILTDSATQTRVLEGVLRPLLEGDAGPRPRVQPELVPWLERRAAGVARRAAAGGYALHGDPADLAPGGTGSVTWPGSADAQAATLAVAVRTLLAICEETP
;
A
#
# COMPACT_ATOMS: atom_id res chain seq x y z
N MET A 1 -20.92 10.07 48.90
CA MET A 1 -19.77 9.72 48.05
C MET A 1 -20.33 9.09 46.78
N SER A 2 -20.52 9.88 45.72
CA SER A 2 -20.92 9.33 44.43
C SER A 2 -19.75 8.54 43.86
N ALA A 3 -19.96 7.26 43.58
CA ALA A 3 -19.00 6.44 42.86
C ALA A 3 -18.70 7.12 41.52
N MET A 4 -17.43 7.43 41.29
CA MET A 4 -17.01 7.86 39.96
C MET A 4 -17.34 6.75 38.96
N PRO A 5 -17.92 7.06 37.78
CA PRO A 5 -18.18 6.04 36.78
C PRO A 5 -16.85 5.37 36.40
N GLU A 6 -16.83 4.04 36.44
CA GLU A 6 -15.69 3.24 35.97
C GLU A 6 -15.36 3.65 34.53
N ARG A 7 -14.10 4.01 34.29
CA ARG A 7 -13.65 4.32 32.94
C ARG A 7 -13.77 3.04 32.11
N PRO A 8 -14.40 3.10 30.92
CA PRO A 8 -14.52 1.94 30.08
C PRO A 8 -13.12 1.39 29.77
N THR A 9 -13.00 0.07 29.79
CA THR A 9 -11.75 -0.59 29.41
C THR A 9 -11.40 -0.24 27.96
N PRO A 10 -10.11 -0.24 27.55
CA PRO A 10 -9.74 -0.01 26.15
C PRO A 10 -10.49 -0.93 25.17
N GLN A 11 -10.89 -2.12 25.61
CA GLN A 11 -11.70 -3.09 24.88
C GLN A 11 -13.16 -2.63 24.71
N GLN A 12 -13.79 -2.18 25.80
CA GLN A 12 -15.13 -1.58 25.76
C GLN A 12 -15.13 -0.30 24.91
N TYR A 13 -14.01 0.43 24.91
CA TYR A 13 -13.82 1.61 24.07
C TYR A 13 -13.70 1.25 22.58
N VAL A 14 -12.96 0.20 22.22
CA VAL A 14 -12.89 -0.31 20.83
C VAL A 14 -14.24 -0.82 20.38
N ALA A 15 -14.91 -1.62 21.19
CA ALA A 15 -16.25 -2.10 20.89
C ALA A 15 -17.24 -0.95 20.70
N ARG A 16 -17.18 0.07 21.56
CA ARG A 16 -17.99 1.28 21.42
C ARG A 16 -17.64 2.07 20.17
N LEU A 17 -16.36 2.19 19.80
CA LEU A 17 -15.93 2.83 18.56
C LEU A 17 -16.35 2.05 17.32
N VAL A 18 -16.33 0.72 17.35
CA VAL A 18 -16.83 -0.17 16.29
C VAL A 18 -18.34 0.04 16.12
N VAL A 19 -19.09 0.08 17.22
CA VAL A 19 -20.54 0.36 17.25
C VAL A 19 -20.85 1.77 16.74
N GLU A 20 -20.12 2.79 17.21
CA GLU A 20 -20.32 4.18 16.80
C GLU A 20 -19.94 4.42 15.33
N ALA A 21 -18.90 3.75 14.81
CA ALA A 21 -18.50 3.82 13.40
C ALA A 21 -19.49 3.08 12.50
N GLY A 22 -19.99 1.91 12.91
CA GLY A 22 -21.04 1.17 12.22
C GLY A 22 -22.36 1.97 12.14
N ALA A 23 -22.77 2.58 13.25
CA ALA A 23 -24.00 3.37 13.35
C ALA A 23 -23.99 4.65 12.48
N ARG A 24 -22.82 5.23 12.19
CA ARG A 24 -22.71 6.41 11.30
C ARG A 24 -22.78 6.06 9.82
N THR A 25 -22.59 4.80 9.46
CA THR A 25 -22.45 4.36 8.06
C THR A 25 -23.69 3.61 7.58
N ALA A 26 -24.42 2.93 8.48
CA ALA A 26 -25.67 2.26 8.17
C ALA A 26 -26.85 3.24 8.27
N GLY A 27 -27.33 3.73 7.13
CA GLY A 27 -28.68 4.27 7.06
C GLY A 27 -29.69 3.19 7.43
N HIS A 28 -30.61 3.53 8.35
CA HIS A 28 -31.81 2.88 8.93
C HIS A 28 -32.17 1.37 8.74
N ASP A 29 -31.58 0.57 7.85
CA ASP A 29 -32.09 -0.78 7.50
C ASP A 29 -31.07 -1.94 7.54
N ALA A 30 -29.92 -1.83 8.23
CA ALA A 30 -28.95 -2.94 8.36
C ALA A 30 -28.60 -3.41 9.81
N PRO A 31 -29.53 -3.60 10.78
CA PRO A 31 -29.15 -3.69 12.19
C PRO A 31 -28.72 -5.11 12.65
N ALA A 32 -29.24 -6.18 12.04
CA ALA A 32 -29.12 -7.53 12.61
C ALA A 32 -27.78 -8.24 12.29
N VAL A 33 -27.25 -8.06 11.08
CA VAL A 33 -25.96 -8.65 10.65
C VAL A 33 -24.80 -7.93 11.34
N GLY A 34 -24.90 -6.60 11.48
CA GLY A 34 -23.90 -5.79 12.18
C GLY A 34 -23.81 -6.13 13.68
N ALA A 35 -24.94 -6.36 14.37
CA ALA A 35 -24.94 -6.71 15.79
C ALA A 35 -24.21 -8.04 16.08
N GLN A 36 -24.43 -9.06 15.24
CA GLN A 36 -23.80 -10.36 15.42
C GLN A 36 -22.30 -10.33 15.07
N ALA A 37 -21.90 -9.55 14.06
CA ALA A 37 -20.50 -9.31 13.73
C ALA A 37 -19.78 -8.55 14.86
N VAL A 38 -20.46 -7.58 15.48
CA VAL A 38 -19.98 -6.85 16.65
C VAL A 38 -19.83 -7.76 17.87
N GLU A 39 -20.79 -8.63 18.16
CA GLU A 39 -20.68 -9.62 19.25
C GLU A 39 -19.53 -10.61 19.05
N ARG A 40 -19.31 -11.08 17.81
CA ARG A 40 -18.15 -11.94 17.48
C ARG A 40 -16.83 -11.18 17.66
N LEU A 41 -16.76 -9.93 17.23
CA LEU A 41 -15.59 -9.07 17.42
C LEU A 41 -15.30 -8.81 18.90
N LEU A 42 -16.35 -8.58 19.69
CA LEU A 42 -16.28 -8.42 21.14
C LEU A 42 -15.70 -9.67 21.82
N ALA A 43 -16.24 -10.85 21.51
CA ALA A 43 -15.76 -12.12 22.06
C ALA A 43 -14.29 -12.39 21.71
N LEU A 44 -13.88 -12.07 20.48
CA LEU A 44 -12.49 -12.18 20.03
C LEU A 44 -11.56 -11.19 20.76
N VAL A 45 -11.99 -9.94 20.92
CA VAL A 45 -11.28 -8.88 21.64
C VAL A 45 -11.09 -9.22 23.12
N GLU A 46 -12.11 -9.79 23.75
CA GLU A 46 -12.07 -10.25 25.14
C GLU A 46 -11.11 -11.44 25.31
N ALA A 47 -11.14 -12.41 24.40
CA ALA A 47 -10.24 -13.57 24.42
C ALA A 47 -8.76 -13.20 24.21
N ALA A 48 -8.47 -12.19 23.41
CA ALA A 48 -7.10 -11.78 23.06
C ALA A 48 -6.47 -10.74 24.03
N SER A 49 -7.19 -10.33 25.08
CA SER A 49 -6.73 -9.28 25.99
C SER A 49 -5.82 -9.81 27.12
N VAL A 50 -4.58 -9.28 27.20
CA VAL A 50 -3.66 -9.48 28.35
C VAL A 50 -3.52 -8.18 29.14
N PRO A 51 -3.86 -8.15 30.46
CA PRO A 51 -3.72 -6.95 31.28
C PRO A 51 -2.26 -6.46 31.40
N GLY A 52 -2.04 -5.15 31.28
CA GLY A 52 -0.83 -4.49 31.82
C GLY A 52 0.33 -4.19 30.87
N ARG A 53 0.21 -4.34 29.54
CA ARG A 53 1.29 -3.96 28.60
C ARG A 53 0.85 -2.95 27.52
N GLY A 54 0.93 -1.67 27.86
CA GLY A 54 1.33 -0.63 26.89
C GLY A 54 0.55 0.68 26.95
N THR A 55 1.16 1.69 26.31
CA THR A 55 0.70 3.07 26.24
C THR A 55 -0.72 3.16 25.68
N GLU A 56 -1.57 3.96 26.34
CA GLU A 56 -3.05 3.91 26.31
C GLU A 56 -3.69 3.97 24.91
N TYR A 57 -3.01 4.54 23.91
CA TYR A 57 -3.54 4.68 22.55
C TYR A 57 -3.15 3.54 21.59
N SER A 58 -2.16 2.71 21.94
CA SER A 58 -1.66 1.62 21.09
C SER A 58 -2.31 0.26 21.35
N ALA A 59 -3.01 0.10 22.46
CA ALA A 59 -3.65 -1.18 22.83
C ALA A 59 -4.78 -1.60 21.84
N PRO A 60 -5.72 -0.72 21.47
CA PRO A 60 -6.74 -1.00 20.46
C PRO A 60 -6.20 -1.54 19.13
N LEU A 61 -5.22 -0.85 18.56
CA LEU A 61 -4.67 -1.21 17.26
C LEU A 61 -3.89 -2.52 17.32
N ARG A 62 -3.14 -2.76 18.41
CA ARG A 62 -2.43 -4.03 18.60
C ARG A 62 -3.39 -5.20 18.70
N LEU A 63 -4.48 -5.04 19.45
CA LEU A 63 -5.53 -6.05 19.56
C LEU A 63 -6.19 -6.33 18.21
N ALA A 64 -6.63 -5.28 17.49
CA ALA A 64 -7.22 -5.43 16.16
C ALA A 64 -6.25 -6.07 15.15
N SER A 65 -4.97 -5.69 15.19
CA SER A 65 -3.93 -6.29 14.32
C SER A 65 -3.66 -7.75 14.67
N GLY A 66 -3.74 -8.12 15.95
CA GLY A 66 -3.65 -9.50 16.42
C GLY A 66 -4.79 -10.36 15.90
N LEU A 67 -6.03 -9.90 16.09
CA LEU A 67 -7.22 -10.57 15.57
C LEU A 67 -7.21 -10.69 14.04
N LEU A 68 -6.81 -9.63 13.34
CA LEU A 68 -6.62 -9.69 11.89
C LEU A 68 -5.59 -10.75 11.51
N ALA A 69 -4.44 -10.82 12.19
CA ALA A 69 -3.43 -11.82 11.89
C ALA A 69 -3.97 -13.25 12.05
N ASP A 70 -4.69 -13.54 13.14
CA ASP A 70 -5.30 -14.85 13.37
C ASP A 70 -6.33 -15.22 12.29
N LEU A 71 -7.22 -14.29 11.93
CA LEU A 71 -8.24 -14.51 10.89
C LEU A 71 -7.63 -14.66 9.49
N LEU A 72 -6.57 -13.91 9.19
CA LEU A 72 -5.84 -14.02 7.93
C LEU A 72 -5.16 -15.39 7.80
N LEU A 73 -4.58 -15.92 8.89
CA LEU A 73 -3.98 -17.26 8.89
C LEU A 73 -5.02 -18.37 8.72
N GLN A 74 -6.22 -18.21 9.30
CA GLN A 74 -7.33 -19.16 9.08
C GLN A 74 -7.81 -19.18 7.62
N ARG A 75 -7.58 -18.08 6.89
CA ARG A 75 -7.94 -17.92 5.46
C ARG A 75 -6.75 -18.11 4.53
N ASP A 76 -5.63 -18.63 5.03
CA ASP A 76 -4.47 -18.88 4.21
C ASP A 76 -4.85 -19.81 3.03
N PRO A 77 -4.70 -19.36 1.76
CA PRO A 77 -5.02 -20.20 0.60
C PRO A 77 -4.08 -21.41 0.47
N GLY A 78 -3.07 -21.52 1.33
CA GLY A 78 -2.02 -22.54 1.25
C GLY A 78 -1.04 -22.22 0.13
N PRO A 79 0.12 -22.90 0.08
CA PRO A 79 1.08 -22.69 -1.00
C PRO A 79 0.38 -22.96 -2.33
N GLY A 80 0.23 -21.92 -3.15
CA GLY A 80 -0.36 -22.07 -4.47
C GLY A 80 0.43 -23.10 -5.26
N GLU A 81 -0.28 -23.99 -5.97
CA GLU A 81 0.35 -24.93 -6.89
C GLU A 81 1.21 -24.13 -7.87
N HIS A 82 2.53 -24.21 -7.72
CA HIS A 82 3.45 -23.68 -8.70
C HIS A 82 3.34 -24.59 -9.92
N ARG A 83 2.33 -24.37 -10.76
CA ARG A 83 2.26 -25.04 -12.05
C ARG A 83 3.43 -24.48 -12.86
N PRO A 84 4.50 -25.26 -13.13
CA PRO A 84 5.63 -24.75 -13.89
C PRO A 84 5.07 -24.34 -15.24
N VAL A 85 5.12 -23.04 -15.54
CA VAL A 85 4.60 -22.55 -16.80
C VAL A 85 5.57 -23.01 -17.88
N THR A 86 5.26 -24.13 -18.51
CA THR A 86 6.04 -24.73 -19.60
C THR A 86 5.87 -23.88 -20.85
N TRP A 87 6.60 -22.77 -20.91
CA TRP A 87 6.65 -21.97 -22.12
C TRP A 87 7.65 -22.55 -23.12
N PRO A 88 7.32 -22.55 -24.44
CA PRO A 88 8.29 -22.82 -25.48
C PRO A 88 9.47 -21.83 -25.39
N ARG A 89 10.70 -22.35 -25.31
CA ARG A 89 11.96 -21.61 -25.08
C ARG A 89 12.33 -20.56 -26.14
N PHE A 90 11.52 -20.36 -27.16
CA PHE A 90 11.85 -19.51 -28.30
C PHE A 90 10.80 -18.41 -28.48
N ARG A 91 11.25 -17.16 -28.28
CA ARG A 91 10.58 -15.86 -28.56
C ARG A 91 9.83 -15.15 -27.44
N ARG A 92 10.55 -14.72 -26.40
CA ARG A 92 10.23 -13.70 -25.36
C ARG A 92 10.21 -12.20 -25.69
N LYS A 93 9.96 -11.76 -26.92
CA LYS A 93 9.84 -10.32 -27.19
C LYS A 93 8.59 -9.78 -26.47
N GLY A 94 8.70 -8.75 -25.62
CA GLY A 94 7.58 -8.29 -24.78
C GLY A 94 7.79 -6.96 -24.06
N VAL A 95 6.78 -6.50 -23.32
CA VAL A 95 6.85 -5.24 -22.58
C VAL A 95 7.36 -5.49 -21.16
N LEU A 96 8.37 -4.74 -20.75
CA LEU A 96 8.84 -4.65 -19.37
C LEU A 96 8.31 -3.36 -18.74
N VAL A 97 7.71 -3.45 -17.55
CA VAL A 97 7.16 -2.29 -16.82
C VAL A 97 7.99 -2.07 -15.56
N LEU A 98 8.44 -0.85 -15.33
CA LEU A 98 9.35 -0.49 -14.23
C LEU A 98 8.86 0.75 -13.49
N GLY A 99 9.18 0.85 -12.20
CA GLY A 99 8.81 1.98 -11.36
C GLY A 99 8.44 1.52 -9.94
N PRO A 100 7.59 2.30 -9.25
CA PRO A 100 7.04 1.93 -7.95
C PRO A 100 6.22 0.62 -7.99
N HIS A 101 6.20 -0.13 -6.89
CA HIS A 101 5.72 -1.52 -6.84
C HIS A 101 4.23 -1.65 -7.17
N GLY A 102 3.39 -0.85 -6.52
CA GLY A 102 1.94 -0.84 -6.68
C GLY A 102 1.54 -0.42 -8.09
N ALA A 103 2.12 0.67 -8.59
CA ALA A 103 1.91 1.15 -9.96
C ALA A 103 2.30 0.11 -11.02
N VAL A 104 3.47 -0.55 -10.85
CA VAL A 104 3.91 -1.63 -11.76
C VAL A 104 2.93 -2.80 -11.72
N ARG A 105 2.56 -3.31 -10.53
CA ARG A 105 1.60 -4.42 -10.39
C ARG A 105 0.27 -4.09 -11.07
N ALA A 106 -0.32 -2.95 -10.74
CA ALA A 106 -1.62 -2.53 -11.26
C ALA A 106 -1.60 -2.32 -12.79
N THR A 107 -0.56 -1.66 -13.30
CA THR A 107 -0.37 -1.46 -14.75
C THR A 107 -0.19 -2.79 -15.47
N ARG A 108 0.59 -3.73 -14.92
CA ARG A 108 0.76 -5.05 -15.54
C ARG A 108 -0.56 -5.83 -15.60
N LEU A 109 -1.33 -5.85 -14.50
CA LEU A 109 -2.65 -6.48 -14.46
C LEU A 109 -3.60 -5.86 -15.49
N ALA A 110 -3.65 -4.52 -15.59
CA ALA A 110 -4.51 -3.81 -16.51
C ALA A 110 -4.21 -4.07 -18.00
N ASN A 111 -3.01 -4.57 -18.32
CA ASN A 111 -2.57 -4.91 -19.68
C ASN A 111 -2.43 -6.43 -19.90
N GLY A 112 -2.91 -7.26 -18.97
CA GLY A 112 -2.80 -8.72 -19.09
C GLY A 112 -1.35 -9.25 -19.07
N LEU A 113 -0.40 -8.47 -18.53
CA LEU A 113 1.01 -8.84 -18.43
C LEU A 113 1.27 -9.72 -17.21
N VAL A 114 0.65 -10.90 -17.21
CA VAL A 114 0.71 -11.91 -16.13
C VAL A 114 1.96 -12.80 -16.30
N GLY A 115 2.60 -13.19 -15.20
CA GLY A 115 3.75 -14.10 -15.18
C GLY A 115 5.11 -13.42 -15.06
N GLU A 116 6.18 -14.11 -15.46
CA GLU A 116 7.54 -13.58 -15.36
C GLU A 116 7.82 -12.45 -16.36
N GLU A 117 8.73 -11.55 -15.96
CA GLU A 117 9.18 -10.45 -16.82
C GLU A 117 10.06 -10.96 -17.97
N PRO A 118 9.97 -10.35 -19.16
CA PRO A 118 10.75 -10.81 -20.31
C PRO A 118 12.26 -10.58 -20.08
N PRO A 119 13.13 -11.59 -20.28
CA PRO A 119 14.57 -11.43 -20.10
C PRO A 119 15.21 -10.51 -21.16
N ARG A 120 14.53 -10.32 -22.30
CA ARG A 120 14.93 -9.42 -23.39
C ARG A 120 13.71 -8.62 -23.87
N PRO A 121 13.38 -7.49 -23.21
CA PRO A 121 12.19 -6.73 -23.56
C PRO A 121 12.29 -6.07 -24.94
N ASP A 122 11.14 -5.98 -25.61
CA ASP A 122 10.90 -5.20 -26.82
C ASP A 122 10.62 -3.74 -26.57
N GLN A 123 9.92 -3.48 -25.46
CA GLN A 123 9.60 -2.15 -25.00
C GLN A 123 9.82 -2.11 -23.49
N VAL A 124 10.35 -1.00 -23.00
CA VAL A 124 10.52 -0.72 -21.58
C VAL A 124 9.66 0.48 -21.24
N VAL A 125 8.63 0.26 -20.42
CA VAL A 125 7.75 1.29 -19.90
C VAL A 125 8.20 1.63 -18.50
N VAL A 126 8.58 2.88 -18.29
CA VAL A 126 8.96 3.42 -16.99
C VAL A 126 7.81 4.30 -16.49
N LEU A 127 7.30 3.99 -15.30
CA LEU A 127 6.23 4.73 -14.66
C LEU A 127 6.83 5.87 -13.83
N GLY A 128 6.53 7.09 -14.23
CA GLY A 128 6.81 8.31 -13.48
C GLY A 128 5.58 8.71 -12.68
N LEU A 129 5.75 8.84 -11.36
CA LEU A 129 4.72 9.37 -10.47
C LEU A 129 5.24 10.69 -9.87
N PRO A 130 4.34 11.56 -9.37
CA PRO A 130 4.70 12.58 -8.40
C PRO A 130 5.61 11.98 -7.32
N LEU A 131 6.72 12.66 -6.99
CA LEU A 131 7.76 12.04 -6.17
C LEU A 131 7.26 11.62 -4.77
N ASP A 132 6.33 12.35 -4.17
CA ASP A 132 5.67 11.96 -2.92
C ASP A 132 4.88 10.65 -3.06
N GLU A 133 4.13 10.49 -4.15
CA GLU A 133 3.39 9.26 -4.45
C GLU A 133 4.33 8.10 -4.73
N ALA A 134 5.41 8.33 -5.48
CA ALA A 134 6.42 7.32 -5.75
C ALA A 134 7.09 6.83 -4.45
N LEU A 135 7.39 7.72 -3.51
CA LEU A 135 7.91 7.35 -2.19
C LEU A 135 6.88 6.55 -1.39
N ALA A 136 5.62 6.98 -1.38
CA ALA A 136 4.53 6.29 -0.66
C ALA A 136 4.32 4.87 -1.21
N ASP A 137 4.34 4.70 -2.53
CA ASP A 137 4.24 3.40 -3.19
C ASP A 137 5.47 2.52 -2.87
N VAL A 138 6.69 3.06 -2.95
CA VAL A 138 7.90 2.31 -2.56
C VAL A 138 7.84 1.84 -1.10
N TRP A 139 7.41 2.72 -0.18
CA TRP A 139 7.20 2.34 1.21
C TRP A 139 6.14 1.24 1.37
N SER A 140 4.99 1.41 0.70
CA SER A 140 3.93 0.40 0.67
C SER A 140 4.44 -0.94 0.17
N GLY A 141 5.23 -0.95 -0.91
CA GLY A 141 5.87 -2.15 -1.44
C GLY A 141 6.74 -2.86 -0.42
N HIS A 142 7.59 -2.14 0.32
CA HIS A 142 8.40 -2.73 1.40
C HIS A 142 7.54 -3.31 2.52
N VAL A 143 6.49 -2.60 2.94
CA VAL A 143 5.56 -3.05 3.98
C VAL A 143 4.81 -4.31 3.57
N TRP A 144 4.34 -4.38 2.32
CA TRP A 144 3.70 -5.58 1.76
C TRP A 144 4.63 -6.80 1.69
N GLN A 145 5.95 -6.57 1.58
CA GLN A 145 6.97 -7.62 1.64
C GLN A 145 7.40 -7.97 3.08
N GLY A 146 6.68 -7.47 4.09
CA GLY A 146 6.91 -7.80 5.49
C GLY A 146 7.93 -6.91 6.21
N GLU A 147 8.45 -5.85 5.57
CA GLU A 147 9.36 -4.93 6.26
C GLU A 147 8.61 -4.04 7.25
N ASN A 148 9.02 -4.07 8.52
CA ASN A 148 8.48 -3.20 9.57
C ASN A 148 9.12 -1.80 9.54
N ARG A 149 9.09 -1.13 8.39
CA ARG A 149 9.63 0.22 8.21
C ARG A 149 8.53 1.25 8.36
N THR A 150 8.71 2.24 9.25
CA THR A 150 7.80 3.37 9.35
C THR A 150 8.01 4.35 8.20
N TRP A 151 6.94 5.01 7.76
CA TRP A 151 7.02 6.06 6.74
C TRP A 151 8.02 7.16 7.14
N GLY A 152 7.88 7.67 8.37
CA GLY A 152 8.76 8.71 8.89
C GLY A 152 10.22 8.31 8.95
N GLY A 153 10.51 7.12 9.46
CA GLY A 153 11.88 6.59 9.50
C GLY A 153 12.47 6.46 8.10
N MET A 154 11.68 6.00 7.12
CA MET A 154 12.15 5.89 5.73
C MET A 154 12.48 7.27 5.14
N VAL A 155 11.55 8.22 5.20
CA VAL A 155 11.71 9.53 4.56
C VAL A 155 12.83 10.33 5.21
N SER A 156 12.89 10.37 6.55
CA SER A 156 13.98 11.07 7.26
C SER A 156 15.35 10.47 6.92
N SER A 157 15.44 9.14 6.79
CA SER A 157 16.68 8.45 6.42
C SER A 157 17.12 8.75 4.98
N LEU A 158 16.16 8.92 4.07
CA LEU A 158 16.41 9.31 2.67
C LEU A 158 16.86 10.77 2.57
N ALA A 159 16.17 11.67 3.27
CA ALA A 159 16.48 13.09 3.30
C ALA A 159 17.87 13.36 3.91
N ALA A 160 18.21 12.69 5.02
CA ALA A 160 19.52 12.80 5.66
C ALA A 160 20.69 12.39 4.73
N ARG A 161 20.44 11.52 3.76
CA ARG A 161 21.44 11.07 2.77
C ARG A 161 21.33 11.78 1.42
N ASP A 162 20.42 12.74 1.30
CA ASP A 162 20.02 13.41 0.05
C ASP A 162 19.80 12.45 -1.13
N ARG A 163 19.04 11.37 -0.91
CA ARG A 163 18.78 10.34 -1.92
C ARG A 163 17.31 9.99 -1.99
N ILE A 164 16.89 9.53 -3.16
CA ILE A 164 15.57 8.89 -3.36
C ILE A 164 15.77 7.41 -3.66
N PRO A 165 14.78 6.54 -3.37
CA PRO A 165 14.84 5.15 -3.73
C PRO A 165 15.01 4.98 -5.24
N PRO A 166 15.82 4.00 -5.72
CA PRO A 166 16.01 3.78 -7.14
C PRO A 166 14.70 3.58 -7.93
N ARG A 167 13.69 2.93 -7.31
CA ARG A 167 12.37 2.71 -7.91
C ARG A 167 11.50 3.96 -8.06
N ALA A 168 11.82 5.02 -7.31
CA ALA A 168 11.15 6.33 -7.43
C ALA A 168 11.88 7.28 -8.40
N ASP A 169 13.09 6.94 -8.85
CA ASP A 169 13.87 7.76 -9.81
C ASP A 169 13.61 7.31 -11.25
N ALA A 170 12.42 7.63 -11.77
CA ALA A 170 12.00 7.26 -13.11
C ALA A 170 13.00 7.71 -14.20
N ALA A 171 13.60 8.90 -14.04
CA ALA A 171 14.60 9.41 -14.97
C ALA A 171 15.86 8.53 -15.00
N SER A 172 16.37 8.12 -13.83
CA SER A 172 17.53 7.22 -13.73
C SER A 172 17.24 5.82 -14.27
N ILE A 173 16.03 5.28 -14.03
CA ILE A 173 15.58 4.00 -14.60
C ILE A 173 15.57 4.09 -16.13
N ALA A 174 14.91 5.10 -16.69
CA ALA A 174 14.81 5.29 -18.13
C ALA A 174 16.17 5.49 -18.79
N ALA A 175 17.06 6.29 -18.17
CA ALA A 175 18.43 6.49 -18.65
C ALA A 175 19.27 5.20 -18.60
N ARG A 176 19.12 4.39 -17.55
CA ARG A 176 19.78 3.07 -17.46
C ARG A 176 19.31 2.16 -18.59
N TRP A 177 18.00 2.03 -18.77
CA TRP A 177 17.46 1.13 -19.80
C TRP A 177 17.70 1.62 -21.22
N SER A 178 17.74 2.94 -21.43
CA SER A 178 18.12 3.52 -22.73
C SER A 178 19.51 3.07 -23.18
N ARG A 179 20.45 2.88 -22.25
CA ARG A 179 21.79 2.35 -22.54
C ARG A 179 21.80 0.84 -22.83
N ILE A 180 20.81 0.10 -22.33
CA ILE A 180 20.73 -1.36 -22.47
C ILE A 180 19.97 -1.75 -23.74
N VAL A 181 18.84 -1.09 -24.03
CA VAL A 181 17.93 -1.47 -25.13
C VAL A 181 17.82 -0.42 -26.24
N GLY A 182 18.40 0.77 -26.07
CA GLY A 182 18.23 1.91 -26.97
C GLY A 182 17.07 2.83 -26.55
N LYS A 183 17.19 4.13 -26.85
CA LYS A 183 16.21 5.17 -26.45
C LYS A 183 14.83 4.96 -27.08
N ASP A 184 14.79 4.47 -28.32
CA ASP A 184 13.57 4.26 -29.10
C ASP A 184 12.64 3.18 -28.52
N ARG A 185 13.16 2.36 -27.60
CA ARG A 185 12.43 1.28 -26.92
C ARG A 185 12.08 1.62 -25.47
N VAL A 186 12.35 2.85 -25.04
CA VAL A 186 12.09 3.32 -23.68
C VAL A 186 10.99 4.37 -23.72
N HIS A 187 9.95 4.15 -22.94
CA HIS A 187 8.79 5.02 -22.80
C HIS A 187 8.64 5.42 -21.34
N LEU A 188 8.87 6.68 -21.02
CA LEU A 188 8.53 7.24 -19.71
C LEU A 188 7.08 7.74 -19.75
N VAL A 189 6.23 7.25 -18.86
CA VAL A 189 4.82 7.67 -18.77
C VAL A 189 4.58 8.32 -17.42
N THR A 190 4.10 9.57 -17.41
CA THR A 190 3.97 10.37 -16.17
C THR A 190 2.55 10.52 -15.66
N ARG A 191 1.54 10.16 -16.47
CA ARG A 191 0.12 10.25 -16.10
C ARG A 191 -0.56 8.88 -16.20
N PRO A 192 -1.48 8.55 -15.27
CA PRO A 192 -2.33 7.37 -15.42
C PRO A 192 -3.31 7.56 -16.59
N GLY A 193 -3.77 6.46 -17.17
CA GLY A 193 -4.70 6.47 -18.31
C GLY A 193 -4.24 5.60 -19.48
N THR A 194 -4.90 5.74 -20.62
CA THR A 194 -4.56 5.01 -21.83
C THR A 194 -3.52 5.78 -22.64
N THR A 195 -2.37 5.17 -22.88
CA THR A 195 -1.24 5.73 -23.61
C THR A 195 -1.09 5.03 -24.96
N PRO A 196 -1.33 5.73 -26.09
CA PRO A 196 -1.10 5.17 -27.41
C PRO A 196 0.40 5.11 -27.75
N GLY A 197 0.77 4.31 -28.75
CA GLY A 197 2.12 4.34 -29.35
C GLY A 197 3.23 3.60 -28.59
N ILE A 198 2.94 3.01 -27.43
CA ILE A 198 3.87 2.10 -26.72
C ILE A 198 3.85 0.71 -27.34
N THR A 199 2.65 0.19 -27.60
CA THR A 199 2.43 -1.10 -28.27
C THR A 199 1.44 -0.91 -29.41
N ARG A 200 1.18 -1.99 -30.17
CA ARG A 200 0.11 -1.97 -31.19
C ARG A 200 -1.29 -1.78 -30.59
N ALA A 201 -1.49 -2.27 -29.37
CA ALA A 201 -2.72 -2.05 -28.61
C ALA A 201 -2.55 -0.84 -27.66
N PRO A 202 -3.66 -0.15 -27.29
CA PRO A 202 -3.59 0.90 -26.29
C PRO A 202 -3.04 0.36 -24.97
N PHE A 203 -2.03 1.03 -24.41
CA PHE A 203 -1.38 0.62 -23.17
C PHE A 203 -1.98 1.37 -21.98
N ARG A 204 -2.49 0.68 -20.97
CA ARG A 204 -3.20 1.30 -19.83
C ARG A 204 -2.29 1.45 -18.61
N VAL A 205 -1.94 2.67 -18.22
CA VAL A 205 -1.20 2.97 -16.99
C VAL A 205 -2.15 3.18 -15.82
N VAL A 206 -1.86 2.52 -14.70
CA VAL A 206 -2.68 2.57 -13.47
C VAL A 206 -1.79 2.89 -12.27
N HIS A 207 -2.13 3.96 -11.55
CA HIS A 207 -1.49 4.37 -10.30
C HIS A 207 -2.50 4.22 -9.15
N PRO A 208 -2.52 3.08 -8.45
CA PRO A 208 -3.45 2.90 -7.35
C PRO A 208 -3.10 3.87 -6.21
N PRO A 209 -4.10 4.49 -5.55
CA PRO A 209 -3.83 5.35 -4.41
C PRO A 209 -3.23 4.53 -3.26
N VAL A 210 -2.25 5.12 -2.58
CA VAL A 210 -1.67 4.57 -1.35
C VAL A 210 -2.28 5.33 -0.18
N THR A 211 -3.06 4.66 0.67
CA THR A 211 -3.63 5.29 1.87
C THR A 211 -2.73 5.05 3.07
N ALA A 212 -2.47 6.10 3.85
CA ALA A 212 -1.60 6.01 5.01
C ALA A 212 -2.11 4.99 6.04
N ALA A 213 -3.42 5.04 6.32
CA ALA A 213 -4.05 4.21 7.32
C ALA A 213 -4.03 2.72 6.95
N ALA A 214 -4.31 2.36 5.68
CA ALA A 214 -4.28 0.97 5.25
C ALA A 214 -2.86 0.40 5.27
N ILE A 215 -1.84 1.16 4.83
CA ILE A 215 -0.46 0.64 4.86
C ILE A 215 0.08 0.54 6.29
N GLU A 216 -0.28 1.45 7.20
CA GLU A 216 0.06 1.29 8.62
C GLU A 216 -0.62 0.06 9.24
N LEU A 217 -1.85 -0.27 8.82
CA LEU A 217 -2.50 -1.52 9.23
C LEU A 217 -1.72 -2.73 8.73
N VAL A 218 -1.35 -2.76 7.43
CA VAL A 218 -0.53 -3.84 6.86
C VAL A 218 0.77 -3.99 7.64
N ARG A 219 1.45 -2.89 7.98
CA ARG A 219 2.70 -2.91 8.76
C ARG A 219 2.50 -3.49 10.17
N ALA A 220 1.44 -3.09 10.85
CA ALA A 220 1.10 -3.57 12.19
C ALA A 220 0.74 -5.06 12.17
N THR A 221 -0.14 -5.48 11.26
CA THR A 221 -0.53 -6.89 11.07
C THR A 221 0.65 -7.74 10.61
N SER A 222 1.48 -7.25 9.69
CA SER A 222 2.71 -7.92 9.25
C SER A 222 3.66 -8.20 10.41
N SER A 223 3.84 -7.24 11.32
CA SER A 223 4.68 -7.44 12.51
C SER A 223 4.19 -8.59 13.39
N THR A 224 2.87 -8.73 13.55
CA THR A 224 2.26 -9.86 14.28
C THR A 224 2.42 -11.16 13.51
N LEU A 225 2.12 -11.18 12.21
CA LEU A 225 2.27 -12.37 11.37
C LEU A 225 3.70 -12.90 11.35
N GLY A 226 4.71 -12.01 11.35
CA GLY A 226 6.12 -12.42 11.40
C GLY A 226 6.53 -13.12 12.70
N ILE A 227 5.71 -13.05 13.75
CA ILE A 227 5.87 -13.83 14.99
C ILE A 227 5.16 -15.18 14.88
N LEU A 228 3.99 -15.21 14.22
CA LEU A 228 3.11 -16.38 14.18
C LEU A 228 3.42 -17.35 13.04
N THR A 229 4.11 -16.91 11.98
CA THR A 229 4.33 -17.70 10.77
C THR A 229 5.65 -17.37 10.06
N ASP A 230 5.99 -18.17 9.04
CA ASP A 230 7.15 -17.94 8.18
C ASP A 230 6.90 -16.83 7.14
N SER A 231 7.97 -16.32 6.52
CA SER A 231 7.90 -15.21 5.57
C SER A 231 7.13 -15.52 4.27
N ALA A 232 7.11 -16.78 3.83
CA ALA A 232 6.39 -17.18 2.63
C ALA A 232 4.88 -17.21 2.91
N THR A 233 4.48 -17.73 4.07
CA THR A 233 3.09 -17.71 4.54
C THR A 233 2.61 -16.30 4.82
N GLN A 234 3.41 -15.49 5.53
CA GLN A 234 3.13 -14.07 5.75
C GLN A 234 2.88 -13.33 4.43
N THR A 235 3.79 -13.44 3.46
CA THR A 235 3.65 -12.76 2.16
C THR A 235 2.37 -13.20 1.45
N ARG A 236 2.08 -14.51 1.48
CA ARG A 236 0.92 -15.09 0.81
C ARG A 236 -0.40 -14.61 1.41
N VAL A 237 -0.55 -14.57 2.73
CA VAL A 237 -1.80 -14.09 3.37
C VAL A 237 -1.96 -12.58 3.21
N LEU A 238 -0.86 -11.82 3.29
CA LEU A 238 -0.91 -10.37 3.04
C LEU A 238 -1.34 -10.08 1.60
N GLU A 239 -0.68 -10.69 0.61
CA GLU A 239 -0.95 -10.45 -0.81
C GLU A 239 -2.28 -11.06 -1.30
N GLY A 240 -2.61 -12.25 -0.82
CA GLY A 240 -3.74 -13.05 -1.31
C GLY A 240 -5.06 -12.81 -0.57
N VAL A 241 -5.01 -12.37 0.70
CA VAL A 241 -6.20 -12.20 1.55
C VAL A 241 -6.37 -10.75 1.98
N LEU A 242 -5.36 -10.14 2.63
CA LEU A 242 -5.49 -8.79 3.17
C LEU A 242 -5.56 -7.71 2.07
N ARG A 243 -4.74 -7.84 1.01
CA ARG A 243 -4.69 -6.83 -0.06
C ARG A 243 -6.05 -6.63 -0.74
N PRO A 244 -6.78 -7.67 -1.20
CA PRO A 244 -8.12 -7.49 -1.77
C PRO A 244 -9.09 -6.75 -0.84
N LEU A 245 -9.04 -7.01 0.47
CA LEU A 245 -9.90 -6.35 1.46
C LEU A 245 -9.58 -4.86 1.67
N LEU A 246 -8.37 -4.44 1.30
CA LEU A 246 -7.94 -3.04 1.34
C LEU A 246 -8.01 -2.37 -0.04
N GLU A 247 -8.33 -3.10 -1.10
CA GLU A 247 -8.53 -2.52 -2.42
C GLU A 247 -9.75 -1.59 -2.39
N GLY A 248 -9.56 -0.33 -2.77
CA GLY A 248 -10.62 0.68 -2.75
C GLY A 248 -10.76 1.48 -1.45
N ASP A 249 -9.92 1.25 -0.43
CA ASP A 249 -9.85 2.15 0.72
C ASP A 249 -9.59 3.59 0.24
N ALA A 250 -10.51 4.48 0.57
CA ALA A 250 -10.42 5.90 0.26
C ALA A 250 -9.93 6.63 1.51
N GLY A 251 -8.69 7.11 1.46
CA GLY A 251 -8.07 7.73 2.62
C GLY A 251 -6.95 8.69 2.23
N PRO A 252 -6.50 9.51 3.20
CA PRO A 252 -5.39 10.42 2.99
C PRO A 252 -4.12 9.64 2.65
N ARG A 253 -3.33 10.20 1.74
CA ARG A 253 -2.05 9.64 1.33
C ARG A 253 -0.97 9.95 2.36
N PRO A 254 0.08 9.13 2.48
CA PRO A 254 1.26 9.48 3.26
C PRO A 254 1.86 10.80 2.76
N ARG A 255 2.11 11.75 3.66
CA ARG A 255 2.80 13.01 3.35
C ARG A 255 4.11 13.08 4.12
N VAL A 256 5.11 13.74 3.53
CA VAL A 256 6.37 14.03 4.22
C VAL A 256 6.14 15.09 5.31
N GLN A 257 7.00 15.15 6.33
CA GLN A 257 6.92 16.22 7.33
C GLN A 257 7.16 17.58 6.65
N PRO A 258 6.55 18.69 7.14
CA PRO A 258 6.70 20.01 6.55
C PRO A 258 8.16 20.42 6.31
N GLU A 259 9.05 20.06 7.23
CA GLU A 259 10.48 20.38 7.19
C GLU A 259 11.22 19.68 6.03
N LEU A 260 10.65 18.58 5.52
CA LEU A 260 11.21 17.79 4.42
C LEU A 260 10.61 18.15 3.05
N VAL A 261 9.59 19.02 3.00
CA VAL A 261 8.97 19.46 1.73
C VAL A 261 9.99 20.12 0.79
N PRO A 262 10.84 21.06 1.24
CA PRO A 262 11.82 21.68 0.33
C PRO A 262 12.83 20.67 -0.23
N TRP A 263 13.18 19.63 0.55
CA TRP A 263 14.04 18.55 0.05
C TRP A 263 13.33 17.76 -1.07
N LEU A 264 12.08 17.36 -0.82
CA LEU A 264 11.28 16.62 -1.77
C LEU A 264 11.10 17.38 -3.09
N GLU A 265 10.75 18.67 -3.02
CA GLU A 265 10.59 19.55 -4.20
C GLU A 265 11.89 19.65 -5.01
N ARG A 266 13.04 19.87 -4.36
CA ARG A 266 14.34 19.92 -5.05
C ARG A 266 14.66 18.60 -5.75
N ARG A 267 14.39 17.46 -5.10
CA ARG A 267 14.60 16.13 -5.69
C ARG A 267 13.69 15.91 -6.89
N ALA A 268 12.41 16.24 -6.77
CA ALA A 268 11.42 16.11 -7.83
C ALA A 268 11.80 16.97 -9.05
N ALA A 269 12.17 18.24 -8.83
CA ALA A 269 12.66 19.12 -9.89
C ALA A 269 13.92 18.55 -10.58
N GLY A 270 14.82 17.94 -9.82
CA GLY A 270 15.98 17.24 -10.37
C GLY A 270 15.60 16.04 -11.26
N VAL A 271 14.65 15.21 -10.82
CA VAL A 271 14.13 14.09 -11.62
C VAL A 271 13.45 14.60 -12.89
N ALA A 272 12.58 15.61 -12.79
CA ALA A 272 11.89 16.22 -13.92
C ALA A 272 12.86 16.76 -14.98
N ARG A 273 13.90 17.50 -14.58
CA ARG A 273 14.94 17.98 -15.51
C ARG A 273 15.67 16.84 -16.22
N ARG A 274 16.03 15.78 -15.50
CA ARG A 274 16.69 14.60 -16.10
C ARG A 274 15.75 13.82 -17.02
N ALA A 275 14.46 13.77 -16.69
CA ALA A 275 13.44 13.16 -17.52
C ALA A 275 13.31 13.90 -18.86
N ALA A 276 13.18 15.22 -18.81
CA ALA A 276 13.09 16.08 -19.99
C ALA A 276 14.32 15.95 -20.90
N ALA A 277 15.52 15.84 -20.33
CA ALA A 277 16.78 15.75 -21.08
C ALA A 277 17.10 14.35 -21.62
N GLY A 278 16.29 13.32 -21.31
CA GLY A 278 16.65 11.91 -21.55
C GLY A 278 16.66 11.48 -23.02
N GLY A 279 15.87 12.14 -23.88
CA GLY A 279 15.76 11.85 -25.31
C GLY A 279 15.10 10.50 -25.65
N TYR A 280 14.48 9.83 -24.69
CA TYR A 280 13.56 8.72 -24.90
C TYR A 280 12.12 9.24 -25.05
N ALA A 281 11.20 8.39 -25.48
CA ALA A 281 9.80 8.78 -25.62
C ALA A 281 9.20 9.15 -24.25
N LEU A 282 8.62 10.35 -24.16
CA LEU A 282 7.95 10.85 -22.98
C LEU A 282 6.45 11.01 -23.26
N HIS A 283 5.64 10.32 -22.47
CA HIS A 283 4.18 10.35 -22.55
C HIS A 283 3.63 11.10 -21.33
N GLY A 284 3.40 12.40 -21.51
CA GLY A 284 2.97 13.33 -20.47
C GLY A 284 3.93 14.51 -20.36
N ASP A 285 3.98 15.16 -19.19
CA ASP A 285 4.82 16.33 -18.92
C ASP A 285 5.83 16.00 -17.80
N PRO A 286 7.13 16.37 -17.91
CA PRO A 286 8.07 16.23 -16.80
C PRO A 286 7.59 16.93 -15.51
N ALA A 287 6.78 17.98 -15.61
CA ALA A 287 6.19 18.69 -14.48
C ALA A 287 5.24 17.81 -13.65
N ASP A 288 4.69 16.73 -14.22
CA ASP A 288 3.86 15.76 -13.49
C ASP A 288 4.63 15.00 -12.39
N LEU A 289 5.97 15.03 -12.42
CA LEU A 289 6.81 14.42 -11.40
C LEU A 289 6.94 15.30 -10.14
N ALA A 290 6.45 16.54 -10.19
CA ALA A 290 6.40 17.42 -9.04
C ALA A 290 5.44 16.85 -7.97
N PRO A 291 5.70 17.08 -6.67
CA PRO A 291 4.85 16.55 -5.62
C PRO A 291 3.41 17.06 -5.71
N GLY A 292 2.43 16.16 -5.54
CA GLY A 292 1.00 16.48 -5.62
C GLY A 292 0.47 17.11 -4.34
N GLY A 293 0.71 18.41 -4.14
CA GLY A 293 0.38 19.12 -2.90
C GLY A 293 -1.01 19.74 -2.85
N THR A 294 -2.05 18.97 -2.51
CA THR A 294 -3.27 19.47 -1.84
C THR A 294 -3.89 18.36 -0.96
N GLY A 295 -4.47 18.71 0.19
CA GLY A 295 -5.20 17.79 1.10
C GLY A 295 -4.79 17.85 2.57
N SER A 296 -5.60 17.25 3.46
CA SER A 296 -5.33 17.17 4.90
C SER A 296 -4.08 16.36 5.18
N VAL A 297 -3.18 16.90 6.00
CA VAL A 297 -1.93 16.24 6.39
C VAL A 297 -2.25 15.08 7.34
N THR A 298 -1.95 13.85 6.92
CA THR A 298 -1.92 12.71 7.84
C THR A 298 -0.51 12.16 7.89
N TRP A 299 0.14 12.38 9.02
CA TRP A 299 1.45 11.83 9.30
C TRP A 299 1.30 10.41 9.86
N PRO A 300 1.75 9.36 9.14
CA PRO A 300 1.71 8.00 9.68
C PRO A 300 2.42 7.92 11.04
N GLY A 301 1.74 7.39 12.04
CA GLY A 301 2.23 7.30 13.43
C GLY A 301 1.80 8.43 14.37
N SER A 302 1.18 9.51 13.86
CA SER A 302 0.48 10.51 14.71
C SER A 302 -0.76 9.90 15.39
N ALA A 303 -1.27 10.56 16.44
CA ALA A 303 -2.49 10.11 17.13
C ALA A 303 -3.69 10.02 16.17
N ASP A 304 -3.87 11.03 15.31
CA ASP A 304 -4.93 11.03 14.28
C ASP A 304 -4.75 9.90 13.27
N ALA A 305 -3.50 9.59 12.89
CA ALA A 305 -3.21 8.46 12.02
C ALA A 305 -3.51 7.12 12.69
N GLN A 306 -3.26 6.97 14.00
CA GLN A 306 -3.59 5.74 14.73
C GLN A 306 -5.11 5.52 14.78
N ALA A 307 -5.90 6.58 15.00
CA ALA A 307 -7.35 6.50 14.95
C ALA A 307 -7.86 6.11 13.55
N ALA A 308 -7.28 6.69 12.49
CA ALA A 308 -7.60 6.33 11.11
C ALA A 308 -7.22 4.86 10.79
N THR A 309 -6.05 4.40 11.22
CA THR A 309 -5.61 3.01 11.05
C THR A 309 -6.52 2.04 11.81
N LEU A 310 -6.92 2.36 13.04
CA LEU A 310 -7.88 1.56 13.79
C LEU A 310 -9.23 1.49 13.06
N ALA A 311 -9.71 2.60 12.50
CA ALA A 311 -10.95 2.62 11.72
C ALA A 311 -10.87 1.72 10.48
N VAL A 312 -9.73 1.70 9.77
CA VAL A 312 -9.50 0.75 8.67
C VAL A 312 -9.51 -0.68 9.21
N ALA A 313 -8.79 -0.95 10.31
CA ALA A 313 -8.71 -2.29 10.91
C ALA A 313 -10.08 -2.86 11.25
N VAL A 314 -10.94 -2.03 11.86
CA VAL A 314 -12.32 -2.40 12.21
C VAL A 314 -13.15 -2.71 10.96
N ARG A 315 -13.09 -1.86 9.92
CA ARG A 315 -13.82 -2.13 8.66
C ARG A 315 -13.35 -3.44 8.01
N THR A 316 -12.04 -3.68 7.99
CA THR A 316 -11.47 -4.92 7.45
C THR A 316 -11.90 -6.13 8.26
N LEU A 317 -11.91 -6.06 9.60
CA LEU A 317 -12.40 -7.12 10.46
C LEU A 317 -13.88 -7.43 10.21
N LEU A 318 -14.72 -6.41 10.08
CA LEU A 318 -16.14 -6.57 9.79
C LEU A 318 -16.36 -7.23 8.42
N ALA A 319 -15.65 -6.78 7.38
CA ALA A 319 -15.72 -7.38 6.04
C ALA A 319 -15.33 -8.86 6.05
N ILE A 320 -14.27 -9.22 6.80
CA ILE A 320 -13.88 -10.62 7.00
C ILE A 320 -15.01 -11.39 7.69
N CYS A 321 -15.58 -10.87 8.78
CA CYS A 321 -16.65 -11.57 9.49
C CYS A 321 -17.93 -11.76 8.64
N GLU A 322 -18.28 -10.79 7.80
CA GLU A 322 -19.46 -10.84 6.92
C GLU A 322 -19.31 -11.84 5.76
N GLU A 323 -18.10 -12.07 5.26
CA GLU A 323 -17.81 -13.08 4.24
C GLU A 323 -17.82 -14.52 4.78
N THR A 324 -18.07 -14.71 6.08
CA THR A 324 -18.13 -16.03 6.72
C THR A 324 -19.58 -16.54 6.68
N PRO A 325 -19.93 -17.53 5.85
CA PRO A 325 -21.28 -18.12 5.81
C PRO A 325 -21.66 -18.82 7.13
#